data_AF-A0AAD8QN81-F1
#
_entry.id   AF-A0AAD8QN81-F1
#
_cell.length_a   1.000
_cell.length_b   1.000
_cell.length_c   1.000
_cell.angle_alpha   90.00
_cell.angle_beta   90.00
_cell.angle_gamma   90.00
#
_symmetry.space_group_name_H-M   'P 1'
#
loop_
_entity.id
_entity.type
_entity.pdbx_description
1 polymer ?
#
loop_
_entity_poly.entity_id
_entity_poly.type
_entity_poly.pdbx_seq_one_letter_code
_entity_poly.pdbx_strand_id
1 'polypeptide(L)'
;MVQQDARDTKNSPGCIECSRQRLVACSDCGSSANFAEAAINVVSQHLGYFKVACPYEQYGCASSVASRDAATHAAVCAHAPCACPQCAFLGSPAQLVRHVADTACPHAWPVHGIEYGRFLVLDVRVPQEPRQDNKHLLVAEEDGGVFLLAVSAHGHFGRVGVVCLRGNADAGPVYMSTITVTCPPSEQAITSVVWCCSVPAEFDVDLLPPSLFVENGSELGQLRIRIRIDRLVSAA
;
A
#
# COMPACT_ATOMS: atom_id res chain seq x y z
N MET A 1 -30.68 -6.01 39.95
CA MET A 1 -29.79 -4.88 39.62
C MET A 1 -28.46 -5.46 39.17
N VAL A 2 -27.80 -4.83 38.18
CA VAL A 2 -26.64 -5.30 37.36
C VAL A 2 -27.10 -6.12 36.14
N GLN A 3 -27.45 -5.53 34.98
CA GLN A 3 -26.61 -4.89 33.91
C GLN A 3 -25.52 -5.82 33.38
N GLN A 4 -25.49 -6.18 32.10
CA GLN A 4 -24.96 -5.43 30.94
C GLN A 4 -25.17 -6.30 29.68
N ASP A 5 -25.03 -5.88 28.43
CA ASP A 5 -25.17 -4.62 27.67
C ASP A 5 -24.82 -5.02 26.21
N ALA A 6 -25.30 -4.24 25.26
CA ALA A 6 -25.19 -4.51 23.83
C ALA A 6 -23.74 -4.49 23.29
N ARG A 7 -23.48 -5.27 22.22
CA ARG A 7 -22.47 -4.91 21.20
C ARG A 7 -22.99 -5.20 19.81
N ASP A 8 -23.36 -4.13 19.13
CA ASP A 8 -23.52 -4.03 17.68
C ASP A 8 -22.22 -4.43 16.98
N THR A 9 -22.29 -5.46 16.14
CA THR A 9 -21.29 -5.68 15.08
C THR A 9 -22.02 -5.63 13.75
N LYS A 10 -21.76 -4.54 13.00
CA LYS A 10 -22.12 -4.41 11.58
C LYS A 10 -21.43 -5.52 10.81
N ASN A 11 -22.17 -6.57 10.51
CA ASN A 11 -21.72 -7.76 9.81
C ASN A 11 -22.45 -7.82 8.46
N SER A 12 -21.71 -8.00 7.36
CA SER A 12 -22.29 -8.09 6.02
C SER A 12 -23.36 -9.20 5.95
N PRO A 13 -24.53 -8.98 5.30
CA PRO A 13 -25.74 -9.72 5.65
C PRO A 13 -25.94 -11.06 4.89
N GLY A 14 -24.96 -11.52 4.10
CA GLY A 14 -25.22 -12.59 3.12
C GLY A 14 -24.88 -14.01 3.57
N CYS A 15 -23.70 -14.23 4.16
CA CYS A 15 -23.16 -15.59 4.31
C CYS A 15 -23.37 -16.22 5.69
N ILE A 16 -23.61 -15.42 6.73
CA ILE A 16 -23.61 -15.90 8.14
C ILE A 16 -25.02 -16.31 8.58
N GLU A 17 -26.05 -15.80 7.91
CA GLU A 17 -27.44 -16.20 8.15
C GLU A 17 -27.70 -17.65 7.68
N CYS A 18 -27.01 -18.10 6.63
CA CYS A 18 -27.17 -19.45 6.06
C CYS A 18 -26.67 -20.56 7.00
N SER A 19 -25.75 -20.25 7.91
CA SER A 19 -25.21 -21.21 8.89
C SER A 19 -26.00 -21.26 10.21
N ARG A 20 -26.95 -20.34 10.42
CA ARG A 20 -27.85 -20.34 11.59
C ARG A 20 -29.22 -20.97 11.34
N GLN A 21 -29.52 -21.35 10.09
CA GLN A 21 -30.72 -22.14 9.79
C GLN A 21 -30.48 -23.61 10.14
N ARG A 22 -31.02 -23.96 11.31
CA ARG A 22 -31.26 -25.29 11.87
C ARG A 22 -31.20 -26.40 10.81
N LEU A 23 -30.26 -27.33 10.99
CA LEU A 23 -30.13 -28.59 10.24
C LEU A 23 -31.51 -29.22 10.02
N VAL A 24 -32.05 -29.11 8.80
CA VAL A 24 -33.25 -29.84 8.41
C VAL A 24 -32.78 -31.25 8.06
N ALA A 25 -33.09 -32.22 8.93
CA ALA A 25 -32.91 -33.63 8.60
C ALA A 25 -33.75 -33.94 7.35
N CYS A 26 -33.14 -34.58 6.34
CA CYS A 26 -33.86 -35.08 5.18
C CYS A 26 -34.91 -36.10 5.64
N SER A 27 -36.19 -35.84 5.34
CA SER A 27 -37.33 -36.60 5.85
C SER A 27 -37.35 -38.06 5.39
N ASP A 28 -36.60 -38.41 4.33
CA ASP A 28 -36.70 -39.72 3.69
C ASP A 28 -35.60 -40.72 4.09
N CYS A 29 -34.49 -40.29 4.70
CA CYS A 29 -33.34 -41.19 4.89
C CYS A 29 -32.83 -41.39 6.33
N GLY A 30 -33.40 -40.72 7.34
CA GLY A 30 -33.16 -40.99 8.76
C GLY A 30 -31.68 -40.97 9.23
N SER A 31 -30.75 -40.53 8.40
CA SER A 31 -29.32 -40.59 8.68
C SER A 31 -28.85 -39.25 9.20
N SER A 32 -28.28 -39.25 10.41
CA SER A 32 -27.50 -38.12 10.94
C SER A 32 -26.13 -38.09 10.24
N ALA A 33 -26.11 -37.90 8.93
CA ALA A 33 -24.88 -37.54 8.25
C ALA A 33 -24.56 -36.09 8.61
N ASN A 34 -23.27 -35.75 8.68
CA ASN A 34 -22.79 -34.37 8.82
C ASN A 34 -23.15 -33.57 7.55
N PHE A 35 -24.44 -33.25 7.37
CA PHE A 35 -24.98 -32.52 6.22
C PHE A 35 -24.31 -31.17 6.05
N ALA A 36 -23.84 -30.56 7.15
CA ALA A 36 -23.09 -29.33 7.10
C ALA A 36 -21.82 -29.47 6.22
N GLU A 37 -21.04 -30.52 6.41
CA GLU A 37 -19.77 -30.70 5.69
C GLU A 37 -19.97 -31.07 4.22
N ALA A 38 -20.96 -31.93 3.93
CA ALA A 38 -21.35 -32.27 2.57
C ALA A 38 -21.96 -31.07 1.82
N ALA A 39 -22.83 -30.28 2.47
CA ALA A 39 -23.42 -29.08 1.88
C ALA A 39 -22.38 -27.98 1.65
N ILE A 40 -21.44 -27.79 2.60
CA ILE A 40 -20.30 -26.87 2.43
C ILE A 40 -19.46 -27.28 1.22
N ASN A 41 -19.21 -28.58 1.01
CA ASN A 41 -18.46 -29.06 -0.14
C ASN A 41 -19.19 -28.85 -1.47
N VAL A 42 -20.50 -29.10 -1.53
CA VAL A 42 -21.30 -28.87 -2.75
C VAL A 42 -21.36 -27.38 -3.09
N VAL A 43 -21.63 -26.51 -2.12
CA VAL A 43 -21.66 -25.04 -2.34
C VAL A 43 -20.27 -24.54 -2.76
N SER A 44 -19.20 -24.99 -2.09
CA SER A 44 -17.82 -24.60 -2.43
C SER A 44 -17.40 -25.05 -3.84
N GLN A 45 -17.85 -26.22 -4.29
CA GLN A 45 -17.64 -26.67 -5.66
C GLN A 45 -18.44 -25.82 -6.66
N HIS A 46 -19.68 -25.46 -6.33
CA HIS A 46 -20.54 -24.66 -7.20
C HIS A 46 -20.06 -23.21 -7.36
N LEU A 47 -19.48 -22.62 -6.30
CA LEU A 47 -18.85 -21.28 -6.36
C LEU A 47 -17.65 -21.22 -7.32
N GLY A 48 -17.08 -22.36 -7.72
CA GLY A 48 -16.07 -22.43 -8.77
C GLY A 48 -16.61 -22.14 -10.19
N TYR A 49 -17.91 -22.35 -10.42
CA TYR A 49 -18.54 -22.16 -11.73
C TYR A 49 -19.05 -20.73 -11.98
N PHE A 50 -19.33 -19.97 -10.91
CA PHE A 50 -19.75 -18.59 -11.01
C PHE A 50 -18.55 -17.66 -11.03
N LYS A 51 -18.43 -16.88 -12.11
CA LYS A 51 -17.44 -15.80 -12.17
C LYS A 51 -18.01 -14.51 -11.61
N VAL A 52 -17.21 -13.81 -10.84
CA VAL A 52 -17.51 -12.48 -10.29
C VAL A 52 -16.47 -11.49 -10.82
N ALA A 53 -16.90 -10.25 -11.04
CA ALA A 53 -16.00 -9.17 -11.38
C ALA A 53 -15.07 -8.85 -10.20
N CYS A 54 -13.85 -8.42 -10.50
CA CYS A 54 -12.92 -7.94 -9.49
C CYS A 54 -13.50 -6.72 -8.75
N PRO A 55 -13.39 -6.64 -7.41
CA PRO A 55 -13.84 -5.46 -6.65
C PRO A 55 -13.12 -4.16 -7.05
N TYR A 56 -11.99 -4.26 -7.75
CA TYR A 56 -11.19 -3.15 -8.25
C TYR A 56 -11.44 -2.84 -9.74
N GLU A 57 -12.55 -3.28 -10.29
CA GLU A 57 -12.97 -2.94 -11.67
C GLU A 57 -13.02 -1.42 -11.90
N GLN A 58 -13.53 -0.66 -10.92
CA GLN A 58 -13.53 0.81 -10.93
C GLN A 58 -12.13 1.43 -11.00
N TYR A 59 -11.09 0.69 -10.66
CA TYR A 59 -9.68 1.10 -10.72
C TYR A 59 -8.94 0.50 -11.94
N GLY A 60 -9.68 -0.15 -12.85
CA GLY A 60 -9.18 -0.65 -14.14
C GLY A 60 -8.99 -2.16 -14.24
N CYS A 61 -9.37 -2.94 -13.21
CA CYS A 61 -9.25 -4.40 -13.31
C CYS A 61 -10.41 -5.01 -14.11
N ALA A 62 -10.15 -5.46 -15.34
CA ALA A 62 -11.14 -6.14 -16.17
C ALA A 62 -11.28 -7.66 -15.86
N SER A 63 -10.63 -8.16 -14.81
CA SER A 63 -10.65 -9.59 -14.49
C SER A 63 -12.00 -10.04 -13.94
N SER A 64 -12.49 -11.17 -14.47
CA SER A 64 -13.60 -11.94 -13.91
C SER A 64 -13.08 -13.29 -13.45
N VAL A 65 -13.12 -13.53 -12.14
CA VAL A 65 -12.52 -14.70 -11.48
C VAL A 65 -13.60 -15.58 -10.85
N ALA A 66 -13.32 -16.86 -10.66
CA ALA A 66 -14.26 -17.74 -9.97
C ALA A 66 -14.53 -17.20 -8.57
N SER A 67 -15.78 -17.29 -8.10
CA SER A 67 -16.19 -16.70 -6.82
C SER A 67 -15.34 -17.23 -5.65
N ARG A 68 -14.88 -18.48 -5.72
CA ARG A 68 -13.99 -19.05 -4.69
C ARG A 68 -12.59 -18.43 -4.65
N ASP A 69 -12.11 -17.89 -5.78
CA ASP A 69 -10.78 -17.32 -5.95
C ASP A 69 -10.78 -15.78 -5.84
N ALA A 70 -11.95 -15.16 -5.70
CA ALA A 70 -12.12 -13.72 -5.69
C ALA A 70 -11.28 -13.02 -4.62
N ALA A 71 -11.23 -13.57 -3.40
CA ALA A 71 -10.41 -13.03 -2.32
C ALA A 71 -8.91 -13.15 -2.61
N THR A 72 -8.47 -14.30 -3.15
CA THR A 72 -7.08 -14.53 -3.54
C THR A 72 -6.65 -13.57 -4.65
N HIS A 73 -7.50 -13.38 -5.67
CA HIS A 73 -7.25 -12.38 -6.71
C HIS A 73 -7.18 -10.97 -6.13
N ALA A 74 -8.14 -10.57 -5.29
CA ALA A 74 -8.17 -9.25 -4.69
C ALA A 74 -6.89 -8.96 -3.89
N ALA A 75 -6.37 -9.93 -3.13
CA ALA A 75 -5.14 -9.79 -2.35
C ALA A 75 -3.87 -9.56 -3.19
N VAL A 76 -3.89 -9.89 -4.49
CA VAL A 76 -2.72 -9.71 -5.39
C VAL A 76 -3.00 -8.83 -6.60
N CYS A 77 -4.19 -8.24 -6.67
CA CYS A 77 -4.58 -7.41 -7.80
C CYS A 77 -3.74 -6.14 -7.87
N ALA A 78 -3.08 -5.90 -9.00
CA ALA A 78 -2.29 -4.68 -9.23
C ALA A 78 -3.14 -3.39 -9.24
N HIS A 79 -4.45 -3.52 -9.43
CA HIS A 79 -5.40 -2.41 -9.43
C HIS A 79 -5.99 -2.11 -8.05
N ALA A 80 -5.52 -2.79 -6.99
CA ALA A 80 -5.92 -2.44 -5.64
C ALA A 80 -5.62 -0.96 -5.36
N PRO A 81 -6.55 -0.22 -4.74
CA PRO A 81 -6.40 1.21 -4.55
C PRO A 81 -5.28 1.53 -3.57
N CYS A 82 -4.59 2.62 -3.83
CA CYS A 82 -3.61 3.24 -2.95
C CYS A 82 -4.29 4.32 -2.09
N ALA A 83 -3.96 4.34 -0.82
CA ALA A 83 -4.40 5.39 0.10
C ALA A 83 -3.39 6.54 0.14
N CYS A 84 -3.88 7.77 0.36
CA CYS A 84 -3.03 8.93 0.59
C CYS A 84 -2.48 8.93 2.03
N PRO A 85 -1.16 9.13 2.24
CA PRO A 85 -0.57 9.20 3.58
C PRO A 85 -1.07 10.33 4.49
N GLN A 86 -1.60 11.42 3.93
CA GLN A 86 -2.00 12.60 4.71
C GLN A 86 -3.51 12.83 4.82
N CYS A 87 -4.33 12.10 4.06
CA CYS A 87 -5.77 12.27 4.10
C CYS A 87 -6.51 10.98 3.74
N ALA A 88 -7.84 10.97 3.89
CA ALA A 88 -8.69 9.81 3.62
C ALA A 88 -8.89 9.48 2.12
N PHE A 89 -8.06 10.01 1.23
CA PHE A 89 -8.13 9.73 -0.20
C PHE A 89 -7.76 8.26 -0.48
N LEU A 90 -8.53 7.63 -1.36
CA LEU A 90 -8.35 6.26 -1.83
C LEU A 90 -8.63 6.20 -3.33
N GLY A 91 -7.71 5.64 -4.11
CA GLY A 91 -7.89 5.51 -5.56
C GLY A 91 -6.78 4.71 -6.23
N SER A 92 -6.84 4.54 -7.55
CA SER A 92 -5.75 3.93 -8.31
C SER A 92 -4.45 4.74 -8.17
N PRO A 93 -3.26 4.14 -8.45
CA PRO A 93 -1.99 4.88 -8.42
C PRO A 93 -2.03 6.18 -9.23
N ALA A 94 -2.63 6.15 -10.42
CA ALA A 94 -2.77 7.35 -11.26
C ALA A 94 -3.73 8.40 -10.66
N GLN A 95 -4.78 7.98 -9.95
CA GLN A 95 -5.67 8.90 -9.24
C GLN A 95 -4.94 9.55 -8.04
N LEU A 96 -4.10 8.79 -7.32
CA LEU A 96 -3.28 9.31 -6.23
C LEU A 96 -2.29 10.37 -6.72
N VAL A 97 -1.60 10.13 -7.84
CA VAL A 97 -0.70 11.12 -8.45
C VAL A 97 -1.43 12.43 -8.74
N ARG A 98 -2.61 12.36 -9.37
CA ARG A 98 -3.42 13.56 -9.65
C ARG A 98 -3.87 14.26 -8.37
N HIS A 99 -4.28 13.51 -7.36
CA HIS A 99 -4.71 14.05 -6.07
C HIS A 99 -3.61 14.86 -5.40
N VAL A 100 -2.37 14.35 -5.35
CA VAL A 100 -1.27 15.06 -4.68
C VAL A 100 -0.64 16.15 -5.54
N ALA A 101 -0.76 16.08 -6.87
CA ALA A 101 -0.30 17.14 -7.77
C ALA A 101 -1.25 18.34 -7.83
N ASP A 102 -2.51 18.16 -7.41
CA ASP A 102 -3.51 19.23 -7.41
C ASP A 102 -3.19 20.29 -6.34
N THR A 103 -3.08 21.55 -6.76
CA THR A 103 -2.88 22.69 -5.86
C THR A 103 -4.04 22.91 -4.87
N ALA A 104 -5.24 22.39 -5.16
CA ALA A 104 -6.36 22.40 -4.24
C ALA A 104 -6.20 21.35 -3.11
N CYS A 105 -5.27 20.40 -3.26
CA CYS A 105 -4.95 19.44 -2.22
C CYS A 105 -4.15 20.12 -1.10
N PRO A 106 -4.57 20.03 0.18
CA PRO A 106 -3.92 20.74 1.28
C PRO A 106 -2.42 20.46 1.44
N HIS A 107 -1.94 19.31 0.98
CA HIS A 107 -0.54 18.92 1.09
C HIS A 107 0.27 19.00 -0.20
N ALA A 108 -0.37 19.17 -1.36
CA ALA A 108 0.22 19.33 -2.71
C ALA A 108 1.73 19.01 -2.82
N TRP A 109 2.08 17.76 -3.12
CA TRP A 109 3.48 17.32 -3.21
C TRP A 109 4.04 17.49 -4.62
N PRO A 110 5.31 17.89 -4.78
CA PRO A 110 5.97 17.85 -6.08
C PRO A 110 6.06 16.41 -6.60
N VAL A 111 5.75 16.24 -7.89
CA VAL A 111 5.79 14.95 -8.60
C VAL A 111 6.95 14.96 -9.59
N HIS A 112 7.73 13.88 -9.59
CA HIS A 112 8.88 13.69 -10.47
C HIS A 112 8.76 12.38 -11.25
N GLY A 113 9.04 12.42 -12.55
CA GLY A 113 9.22 11.21 -13.35
C GLY A 113 10.57 10.55 -13.05
N ILE A 114 10.58 9.22 -12.98
CA ILE A 114 11.81 8.42 -12.88
C ILE A 114 11.79 7.30 -13.91
N GLU A 115 12.99 6.88 -14.30
CA GLU A 115 13.24 5.64 -15.04
C GLU A 115 13.96 4.68 -14.10
N TYR A 116 13.56 3.41 -14.06
CA TYR A 116 14.21 2.42 -13.23
C TYR A 116 15.69 2.25 -13.61
N GLY A 117 16.56 2.08 -12.61
CA GLY A 117 18.00 1.95 -12.80
C GLY A 117 18.74 3.26 -13.13
N ARG A 118 18.04 4.40 -13.22
CA ARG A 118 18.65 5.73 -13.41
C ARG A 118 18.57 6.58 -12.15
N PHE A 119 19.59 7.42 -11.95
CA PHE A 119 19.61 8.37 -10.84
C PHE A 119 18.78 9.61 -11.17
N LEU A 120 17.86 9.96 -10.27
CA LEU A 120 17.25 11.27 -10.17
C LEU A 120 18.01 12.10 -9.11
N VAL A 121 18.24 13.38 -9.38
CA VAL A 121 18.89 14.31 -8.44
C VAL A 121 17.89 15.38 -8.02
N LEU A 122 17.72 15.55 -6.71
CA LEU A 122 16.81 16.52 -6.11
C LEU A 122 17.56 17.35 -5.07
N ASP A 123 17.35 18.66 -5.09
CA ASP A 123 17.79 19.55 -4.01
C ASP A 123 16.58 19.79 -3.09
N VAL A 124 16.60 19.18 -1.90
CA VAL A 124 15.47 19.15 -0.96
C VAL A 124 15.83 19.92 0.31
N ARG A 125 14.93 20.81 0.74
CA ARG A 125 15.08 21.50 2.04
C ARG A 125 14.73 20.54 3.18
N VAL A 126 15.62 20.47 4.17
CA VAL A 126 15.38 19.79 5.45
C VAL A 126 14.50 20.69 6.31
N PRO A 127 13.31 20.22 6.70
CA PRO A 127 12.45 20.97 7.61
C PRO A 127 13.20 21.27 8.91
N GLN A 128 13.07 22.50 9.45
CA GLN A 128 13.75 22.88 10.70
C GLN A 128 12.92 22.55 11.95
N GLU A 129 11.61 22.34 11.77
CA GLU A 129 10.69 22.03 12.85
C GLU A 129 10.41 20.53 12.93
N PRO A 130 10.41 19.94 14.13
CA PRO A 130 9.96 18.57 14.33
C PRO A 130 8.49 18.43 13.91
N ARG A 131 8.16 17.36 13.17
CA ARG A 131 6.85 17.05 12.54
C ARG A 131 6.53 17.76 11.22
N GLN A 132 7.45 18.53 10.67
CA GLN A 132 7.38 18.89 9.26
C GLN A 132 8.26 17.93 8.47
N ASP A 133 7.68 17.30 7.46
CA ASP A 133 8.33 16.38 6.55
C ASP A 133 8.12 16.82 5.11
N ASN A 134 9.21 16.90 4.36
CA ASN A 134 9.20 17.28 2.95
C ASN A 134 9.01 16.02 2.10
N LYS A 135 7.90 15.99 1.37
CA LYS A 135 7.42 14.81 0.65
C LYS A 135 7.46 15.07 -0.84
N HIS A 136 8.01 14.11 -1.58
CA HIS A 136 8.08 14.13 -3.03
C HIS A 136 7.54 12.80 -3.57
N LEU A 137 6.69 12.89 -4.59
CA LEU A 137 6.22 11.71 -5.29
C LEU A 137 7.14 11.41 -6.47
N LEU A 138 7.57 10.16 -6.60
CA LEU A 138 8.33 9.66 -7.73
C LEU A 138 7.45 8.68 -8.51
N VAL A 139 7.34 8.86 -9.82
CA VAL A 139 6.49 8.04 -10.69
C VAL A 139 7.35 7.40 -11.76
N ALA A 140 7.38 6.07 -11.79
CA ALA A 140 8.08 5.32 -12.82
C ALA A 140 7.37 5.46 -14.16
N GLU A 141 8.13 5.83 -15.19
CA GLU A 141 7.60 6.05 -16.54
C GLU A 141 7.19 4.73 -17.23
N GLU A 142 7.81 3.62 -16.85
CA GLU A 142 7.65 2.32 -17.51
C GLU A 142 6.32 1.63 -17.16
N ASP A 143 5.92 1.68 -15.89
CA ASP A 143 4.74 0.96 -15.39
C ASP A 143 3.82 1.78 -14.48
N GLY A 144 4.13 3.07 -14.27
CA GLY A 144 3.35 3.93 -13.39
C GLY A 144 3.51 3.58 -11.90
N GLY A 145 4.55 2.84 -11.52
CA GLY A 145 4.90 2.59 -10.12
C GLY A 145 5.07 3.90 -9.36
N VAL A 146 4.44 3.99 -8.17
CA VAL A 146 4.42 5.21 -7.36
C VAL A 146 5.26 5.01 -6.10
N PHE A 147 6.17 5.94 -5.85
CA PHE A 147 7.03 5.96 -4.69
C PHE A 147 6.96 7.30 -3.98
N LEU A 148 7.10 7.28 -2.67
CA LEU A 148 7.14 8.48 -1.84
C LEU A 148 8.52 8.60 -1.22
N LEU A 149 9.22 9.66 -1.59
CA LEU A 149 10.45 10.12 -0.95
C LEU A 149 10.05 11.08 0.18
N ALA A 150 10.47 10.78 1.40
CA ALA A 150 10.23 11.62 2.56
C ALA A 150 11.56 12.06 3.18
N VAL A 151 11.63 13.35 3.51
CA VAL A 151 12.75 13.98 4.19
C VAL A 151 12.24 14.66 5.46
N SER A 152 12.68 14.20 6.63
CA SER A 152 12.28 14.77 7.92
C SER A 152 13.49 15.21 8.73
N ALA A 153 13.27 16.06 9.74
CA ALA A 153 14.27 16.36 10.75
C ALA A 153 14.00 15.57 12.03
N HIS A 154 15.04 14.95 12.56
CA HIS A 154 15.03 14.21 13.81
C HIS A 154 16.18 14.72 14.70
N GLY A 155 15.90 15.79 15.44
CA GLY A 155 16.91 16.51 16.22
C GLY A 155 17.94 17.19 15.31
N HIS A 156 19.22 16.87 15.47
CA HIS A 156 20.31 17.41 14.65
C HIS A 156 20.54 16.65 13.33
N PHE A 157 19.75 15.60 13.07
CA PHE A 157 19.88 14.76 11.90
C PHE A 157 18.70 14.96 10.95
N GLY A 158 18.97 14.98 9.65
CA GLY A 158 17.98 14.76 8.61
C GLY A 158 17.78 13.26 8.38
N ARG A 159 16.55 12.82 8.18
CA ARG A 159 16.22 11.45 7.81
C ARG A 159 15.68 11.43 6.39
N VAL A 160 16.21 10.54 5.55
CA VAL A 160 15.74 10.33 4.18
C VAL A 160 15.31 8.88 4.00
N GLY A 161 14.09 8.68 3.51
CA GLY A 161 13.53 7.36 3.25
C GLY A 161 12.63 7.33 2.01
N VAL A 162 12.48 6.15 1.42
CA VAL A 162 11.60 5.92 0.27
C VAL A 162 10.69 4.71 0.53
N VAL A 163 9.42 4.84 0.14
CA VAL A 163 8.43 3.76 0.20
C VAL A 163 7.75 3.61 -1.16
N CYS A 164 7.32 2.41 -1.52
CA CYS A 164 6.42 2.16 -2.63
C CYS A 164 4.96 2.26 -2.15
N LEU A 165 4.17 3.10 -2.79
CA LEU A 165 2.74 3.23 -2.51
C LEU A 165 1.98 2.29 -3.45
N ARG A 166 1.49 1.17 -2.91
CA ARG A 166 0.72 0.17 -3.66
C ARG A 166 -0.37 -0.45 -2.80
N GLY A 167 -1.56 -0.64 -3.36
CA GLY A 167 -2.72 -1.17 -2.61
C GLY A 167 -2.51 -2.57 -2.03
N ASN A 168 -1.73 -3.42 -2.71
CA ASN A 168 -1.36 -4.75 -2.22
C ASN A 168 0.15 -4.81 -1.96
N ALA A 169 0.55 -4.44 -0.74
CA ALA A 169 1.94 -4.34 -0.32
C ALA A 169 2.73 -5.64 -0.45
N ASP A 170 2.09 -6.81 -0.41
CA ASP A 170 2.76 -8.10 -0.54
C ASP A 170 2.77 -8.64 -1.99
N ALA A 171 2.07 -7.98 -2.90
CA ALA A 171 1.92 -8.41 -4.28
C ALA A 171 2.65 -7.49 -5.26
N GLY A 172 3.33 -8.08 -6.24
CA GLY A 172 4.02 -7.36 -7.30
C GLY A 172 5.55 -7.38 -7.17
N PRO A 173 6.25 -6.59 -8.00
CA PRO A 173 7.71 -6.60 -8.03
C PRO A 173 8.30 -6.11 -6.70
N VAL A 174 9.51 -6.59 -6.40
CA VAL A 174 10.33 -6.05 -5.30
C VAL A 174 11.20 -4.96 -5.88
N TYR A 175 11.38 -3.86 -5.15
CA TYR A 175 12.24 -2.76 -5.60
C TYR A 175 13.44 -2.61 -4.67
N MET A 176 14.56 -2.17 -5.21
CA MET A 176 15.73 -1.72 -4.47
C MET A 176 15.92 -0.23 -4.68
N SER A 177 16.21 0.52 -3.63
CA SER A 177 16.61 1.91 -3.71
C SER A 177 18.06 2.10 -3.31
N THR A 178 18.79 2.90 -4.08
CA THR A 178 20.06 3.48 -3.69
C THR A 178 19.85 4.98 -3.47
N ILE A 179 20.00 5.43 -2.23
CA ILE A 179 19.88 6.83 -1.85
C ILE A 179 21.28 7.32 -1.47
N THR A 180 21.70 8.41 -2.08
CA THR A 180 22.96 9.08 -1.76
C THR A 180 22.68 10.52 -1.43
N VAL A 181 23.18 10.98 -0.29
CA VAL A 181 23.05 12.35 0.17
C VAL A 181 24.43 12.98 0.24
N THR A 182 24.58 14.10 -0.46
CA THR A 182 25.81 14.89 -0.41
C THR A 182 25.60 16.06 0.56
N CYS A 183 26.36 16.06 1.66
CA CYS A 183 26.46 17.18 2.60
C CYS A 183 27.93 17.56 2.74
N PRO A 184 28.40 18.64 2.09
CA PRO A 184 29.83 18.99 2.09
C PRO A 184 30.39 19.02 3.52
N PRO A 185 31.55 18.40 3.79
CA PRO A 185 32.49 17.75 2.85
C PRO A 185 32.23 16.25 2.60
N SER A 186 31.15 15.68 3.11
CA SER A 186 30.89 14.23 3.09
C SER A 186 29.79 13.81 2.11
N GLU A 187 29.92 12.59 1.59
CA GLU A 187 28.86 11.91 0.84
C GLU A 187 28.49 10.64 1.61
N GLN A 188 27.20 10.47 1.89
CA GLN A 188 26.67 9.31 2.58
C GLN A 188 25.72 8.56 1.65
N ALA A 189 25.84 7.24 1.58
CA ALA A 189 24.99 6.41 0.72
C ALA A 189 24.40 5.24 1.51
N ILE A 190 23.14 4.94 1.24
CA ILE A 190 22.44 3.75 1.71
C ILE A 190 21.82 3.03 0.52
N THR A 191 21.86 1.70 0.54
CA THR A 191 21.13 0.86 -0.42
C THR A 191 20.25 -0.11 0.33
N SER A 192 19.02 -0.26 -0.14
CA SER A 192 17.99 -0.99 0.59
C SER A 192 16.88 -1.51 -0.29
N VAL A 193 16.17 -2.53 0.20
CA VAL A 193 14.87 -2.91 -0.35
C VAL A 193 13.86 -1.83 -0.02
N VAL A 194 13.04 -1.44 -1.00
CA VAL A 194 11.97 -0.46 -0.82
C VAL A 194 10.78 -1.16 -0.20
N TRP A 195 10.37 -0.70 0.98
CA TRP A 195 9.17 -1.21 1.63
C TRP A 195 7.92 -0.81 0.82
N CYS A 196 6.92 -1.69 0.80
CA CYS A 196 5.66 -1.44 0.10
C CYS A 196 4.56 -1.26 1.13
N CYS A 197 3.71 -0.24 0.96
CA CYS A 197 2.66 0.08 1.93
C CYS A 197 1.29 0.22 1.25
N SER A 198 0.32 -0.54 1.78
CA SER A 198 -1.10 -0.51 1.40
C SER A 198 -1.88 0.57 2.13
N VAL A 199 -1.48 0.89 3.36
CA VAL A 199 -2.22 1.78 4.28
C VAL A 199 -1.22 2.73 4.95
N PRO A 200 -0.95 3.89 4.36
CA PRO A 200 0.00 4.84 4.92
C PRO A 200 -0.58 5.67 6.08
N ALA A 201 -1.71 5.28 6.67
CA ALA A 201 -2.19 5.90 7.91
C ALA A 201 -1.24 5.66 9.10
N GLU A 202 -0.32 4.70 8.98
CA GLU A 202 0.81 4.45 9.90
C GLU A 202 2.14 4.98 9.34
N PHE A 203 2.10 5.84 8.30
CA PHE A 203 3.28 6.44 7.66
C PHE A 203 3.89 7.50 8.56
N ASP A 204 4.53 7.05 9.62
CA ASP A 204 5.53 7.84 10.31
C ASP A 204 6.84 7.69 9.53
N VAL A 205 7.34 8.79 9.00
CA VAL A 205 8.67 8.87 8.39
C VAL A 205 9.74 8.37 9.35
N ASP A 206 9.50 8.50 10.66
CA ASP A 206 10.36 8.00 11.72
C ASP A 206 10.31 6.48 11.89
N LEU A 207 9.39 5.79 11.22
CA LEU A 207 9.24 4.34 11.22
C LEU A 207 9.55 3.69 9.87
N LEU A 208 10.16 4.39 8.90
CA LEU A 208 10.60 3.81 7.63
C LEU A 208 11.94 3.08 7.73
N PRO A 209 12.00 1.74 7.81
CA PRO A 209 13.22 1.02 7.57
C PRO A 209 13.44 0.80 6.06
N PRO A 210 14.68 0.95 5.58
CA PRO A 210 15.79 1.67 6.20
C PRO A 210 15.80 3.14 5.79
N SER A 211 16.37 3.98 6.65
CA SER A 211 16.52 5.41 6.41
C SER A 211 17.96 5.83 6.59
N LEU A 212 18.40 6.81 5.81
CA LEU A 212 19.69 7.45 5.99
C LEU A 212 19.56 8.60 6.98
N PHE A 213 20.39 8.59 8.03
CA PHE A 213 20.53 9.71 8.96
C PHE A 213 21.72 10.56 8.53
N VAL A 214 21.48 11.83 8.23
CA VAL A 214 22.49 12.76 7.75
C VAL A 214 22.66 13.87 8.79
N GLU A 215 23.88 14.12 9.24
CA GLU A 215 24.14 15.28 10.10
C GLU A 215 23.78 16.56 9.36
N ASN A 216 22.94 17.41 9.96
CA ASN A 216 22.60 18.72 9.40
C ASN A 216 23.80 19.68 9.56
N GLY A 217 24.85 19.48 8.76
CA GLY A 217 26.05 20.32 8.75
C GLY A 217 25.95 21.54 7.82
N SER A 218 24.89 21.64 7.00
CA SER A 218 24.73 22.76 6.06
C SER A 218 24.07 23.97 6.74
N GLU A 219 24.71 25.15 6.67
CA GLU A 219 24.16 26.43 7.13
C GLU A 219 22.83 26.82 6.43
N LEU A 220 22.50 26.16 5.32
CA LEU A 220 21.33 26.45 4.47
C LEU A 220 20.18 25.43 4.61
N GLY A 221 20.36 24.35 5.37
CA GLY A 221 19.33 23.31 5.53
C GLY A 221 18.87 22.66 4.22
N GLN A 222 19.74 22.55 3.21
CA GLN A 222 19.45 21.90 1.93
C GLN A 222 20.32 20.65 1.73
N LEU A 223 19.68 19.55 1.33
CA LEU A 223 20.33 18.29 0.98
C LEU A 223 20.23 18.04 -0.52
N ARG A 224 21.35 17.70 -1.13
CA ARG A 224 21.38 17.14 -2.47
C ARG A 224 21.20 15.63 -2.38
N ILE A 225 20.05 15.15 -2.82
CA ILE A 225 19.64 13.75 -2.78
C ILE A 225 19.75 13.18 -4.20
N ARG A 226 20.50 12.10 -4.35
CA ARG A 226 20.53 11.26 -5.54
C ARG A 226 19.83 9.96 -5.22
N ILE A 227 18.77 9.64 -5.95
CA ILE A 227 18.00 8.42 -5.75
C ILE A 227 17.95 7.62 -7.04
N ARG A 228 18.22 6.31 -6.94
CA ARG A 228 17.98 5.33 -7.99
C ARG A 228 17.05 4.27 -7.44
N ILE A 229 16.04 3.89 -8.20
CA ILE A 229 15.15 2.78 -7.88
C ILE A 229 15.33 1.72 -8.96
N ASP A 230 15.65 0.51 -8.55
CA ASP A 230 15.81 -0.67 -9.39
C ASP A 230 14.63 -1.61 -9.17
N ARG A 231 14.04 -2.10 -10.26
CA ARG A 231 13.02 -3.15 -10.19
C ARG A 231 13.70 -4.51 -10.18
N LEU A 232 13.53 -5.26 -9.10
CA LEU A 232 14.02 -6.63 -9.01
C LEU A 232 13.03 -7.54 -9.72
N VAL A 233 13.50 -8.24 -10.74
CA VAL A 233 12.74 -9.31 -11.37
C VAL A 233 12.75 -10.48 -10.40
N SER A 234 11.57 -10.96 -9.98
CA SER A 234 11.46 -12.20 -9.22
C SER A 234 12.15 -13.30 -10.02
N ALA A 235 13.16 -13.97 -9.46
CA ALA A 235 13.72 -15.16 -10.07
C ALA A 235 12.58 -16.18 -10.24
N ALA A 236 12.31 -16.55 -11.49
CA ALA A 236 11.28 -17.53 -11.86
C ALA A 236 11.64 -18.93 -11.37
#